data_AF-A0A971USF7-F1
#
_entry.id   AF-A0A971USF7-F1
#
_cell.length_a   1.000
_cell.length_b   1.000
_cell.length_c   1.000
_cell.angle_alpha   90.00
_cell.angle_beta   90.00
_cell.angle_gamma   90.00
#
_symmetry.space_group_name_H-M   'P 1'
#
loop_
_entity.id
_entity.type
_entity.pdbx_description
1 polymer ?
#
loop_
_entity_poly.entity_id
_entity_poly.type
_entity_poly.pdbx_seq_one_letter_code
_entity_poly.pdbx_strand_id
1 'polypeptide(L)'
;ILNYCLNQPFKLIIMDELGFFENTAFKFQAKVHEVLSSDKRVLGVIKPISTPFMDSIRNRKDVEEIEITRNNRDAVARVLAKRFRL
;
A
#
# COMPACT_ATOMS: atom_id res chain seq x y z
N ILE A 1 -0.19 -4.47 14.82
CA ILE A 1 -0.20 -5.21 13.52
C ILE A 1 1.05 -4.90 12.71
N LEU A 2 1.27 -3.68 12.21
CA LEU A 2 2.43 -3.36 11.36
C LEU A 2 3.80 -3.71 11.99
N ASN A 3 4.00 -3.45 13.28
CA ASN A 3 5.21 -3.89 14.00
C ASN A 3 5.42 -5.41 13.94
N TYR A 4 4.34 -6.18 14.10
CA TYR A 4 4.42 -7.63 14.00
C TYR A 4 4.76 -8.03 12.55
N CYS A 5 4.10 -7.44 11.56
CA CYS A 5 4.39 -7.71 10.16
C CYS A 5 5.85 -7.44 9.78
N LEU A 6 6.45 -6.37 10.31
CA LEU A 6 7.87 -6.04 10.11
C LEU A 6 8.81 -7.07 10.73
N ASN A 7 8.50 -7.54 11.95
CA ASN A 7 9.38 -8.41 12.72
C ASN A 7 9.22 -9.91 12.40
N GLN A 8 8.35 -10.26 11.46
CA GLN A 8 8.12 -11.65 11.04
C GLN A 8 8.66 -11.88 9.61
N PRO A 9 8.95 -13.13 9.23
CA PRO A 9 9.52 -13.46 7.91
C PRO A 9 8.49 -13.43 6.77
N PHE A 10 7.47 -12.55 6.86
CA PHE A 10 6.52 -12.33 5.77
C PHE A 10 7.21 -11.65 4.59
N LYS A 11 6.95 -12.18 3.38
CA LYS A 11 7.46 -11.65 2.11
C LYS A 11 6.52 -10.62 1.47
N LEU A 12 5.25 -10.62 1.87
CA LEU A 12 4.20 -9.74 1.36
C LEU A 12 3.32 -9.26 2.53
N ILE A 13 3.03 -7.97 2.54
CA ILE A 13 2.08 -7.32 3.45
C ILE A 13 0.91 -6.80 2.61
N ILE A 14 -0.32 -7.12 3.02
CA ILE A 14 -1.55 -6.59 2.43
C ILE A 14 -2.07 -5.47 3.32
N MET A 15 -2.40 -4.32 2.72
CA MET A 15 -2.97 -3.16 3.42
C MET A 15 -4.28 -2.72 2.75
N ASP A 16 -5.40 -3.02 3.38
CA ASP A 16 -6.74 -2.68 2.90
C ASP A 16 -7.50 -1.97 4.03
N GLU A 17 -7.79 -0.67 3.99
CA GLU A 17 -7.51 0.39 3.02
C GLU A 17 -6.84 1.58 3.76
N LEU A 18 -6.11 2.45 3.05
CA LEU A 18 -5.62 3.73 3.56
C LEU A 18 -6.45 4.90 2.99
N GLY A 19 -6.89 5.82 3.86
CA GLY A 19 -7.73 6.93 3.45
C GLY A 19 -7.55 8.18 4.31
N PHE A 20 -8.64 8.95 4.47
CA PHE A 20 -8.61 10.23 5.16
C PHE A 20 -8.67 10.11 6.69
N PHE A 21 -9.14 8.98 7.23
CA PHE A 21 -9.19 8.77 8.69
C PHE A 21 -7.79 8.76 9.30
N GLU A 22 -6.78 8.42 8.51
CA GLU A 22 -5.39 8.33 8.91
C GLU A 22 -4.68 9.70 8.91
N ASN A 23 -5.31 10.77 8.41
CA ASN A 23 -4.66 12.08 8.19
C ASN A 23 -4.03 12.68 9.46
N THR A 24 -4.58 12.40 10.64
CA THR A 24 -4.04 12.85 11.94
C THR A 24 -3.37 11.73 12.73
N ALA A 25 -3.37 10.50 12.20
CA ALA A 25 -2.78 9.33 12.84
C ALA A 25 -1.28 9.23 12.55
N PHE A 26 -0.50 10.26 12.93
CA PHE A 26 0.92 10.39 12.55
C PHE A 26 1.79 9.18 12.92
N LYS A 27 1.54 8.54 14.07
CA LYS A 27 2.24 7.31 14.48
C LYS A 27 1.95 6.15 13.52
N PHE A 28 0.72 6.06 13.01
CA PHE A 28 0.35 5.07 12.02
C PHE A 28 0.99 5.38 10.66
N GLN A 29 0.92 6.63 10.19
CA GLN A 29 1.58 7.06 8.95
C GLN A 29 3.08 6.76 8.96
N ALA A 30 3.77 7.10 10.05
CA ALA A 30 5.19 6.80 10.22
C ALA A 30 5.48 5.30 10.11
N LYS A 31 4.62 4.47 10.72
CA LYS A 31 4.77 3.01 10.66
C LYS A 31 4.47 2.44 9.27
N VAL A 32 3.52 3.02 8.52
CA VAL A 32 3.28 2.68 7.11
C VAL A 32 4.52 2.98 6.27
N HIS A 33 5.13 4.15 6.46
CA HIS A 33 6.38 4.51 5.76
C HIS A 33 7.55 3.60 6.13
N GLU A 34 7.66 3.18 7.40
CA GLU A 34 8.67 2.21 7.83
C GLU A 34 8.48 0.85 7.14
N VAL A 35 7.22 0.39 7.00
CA VAL A 35 6.91 -0.83 6.24
C VAL A 35 7.27 -0.69 4.77
N LEU A 36 6.89 0.41 4.13
CA LEU A 36 7.20 0.67 2.72
C LEU A 36 8.71 0.79 2.47
N SER A 37 9.49 1.23 3.46
CA SER A 37 10.95 1.34 3.37
C SER A 37 11.69 0.06 3.78
N SER A 38 10.98 -1.03 4.12
CA SER A 38 11.58 -2.33 4.43
C SER A 38 11.86 -3.14 3.15
N ASP A 39 12.46 -4.32 3.30
CA ASP A 39 12.66 -5.30 2.22
C ASP A 39 11.38 -6.06 1.84
N LYS A 40 10.26 -5.80 2.53
CA LYS A 40 8.99 -6.49 2.34
C LYS A 40 8.21 -5.86 1.20
N ARG A 41 7.57 -6.71 0.40
CA ARG A 41 6.65 -6.26 -0.64
C ARG A 41 5.33 -5.84 -0.01
N VAL A 42 4.71 -4.79 -0.53
CA VAL A 42 3.42 -4.28 -0.05
C VAL A 42 2.43 -4.25 -1.21
N LEU A 43 1.22 -4.78 -0.99
CA LEU A 43 0.06 -4.54 -1.83
C LEU A 43 -0.97 -3.74 -1.00
N GLY A 44 -1.19 -2.49 -1.37
CA GLY A 44 -2.05 -1.57 -0.63
C GLY A 44 -3.19 -1.02 -1.48
N VAL A 45 -4.31 -0.71 -0.82
CA VAL A 45 -5.42 0.07 -1.40
C VAL A 45 -5.36 1.47 -0.78
N ILE A 46 -5.34 2.49 -1.64
CA ILE A 46 -5.42 3.90 -1.22
C ILE A 46 -6.68 4.54 -1.81
N LYS A 47 -7.37 5.38 -1.03
CA LYS A 47 -8.47 6.20 -1.55
C LYS A 47 -7.96 7.14 -2.65
N PRO A 48 -8.74 7.39 -3.72
CA PRO A 48 -8.38 8.33 -4.80
C PRO A 48 -8.59 9.79 -4.37
N ILE A 49 -8.01 10.16 -3.23
CA ILE A 49 -8.02 11.52 -2.67
C ILE A 49 -6.58 12.00 -2.48
N SER A 50 -6.34 13.28 -2.72
CA SER A 50 -5.07 13.92 -2.39
C SER A 50 -5.10 14.35 -0.93
N THR A 51 -4.15 13.84 -0.17
CA THR A 51 -3.82 14.27 1.20
C THR A 51 -2.30 14.18 1.34
N PRO A 52 -1.68 14.94 2.26
CA PRO A 52 -0.24 14.84 2.47
C PRO A 52 0.26 13.40 2.71
N PHE A 53 -0.55 12.57 3.37
CA PHE A 53 -0.22 11.16 3.63
C PHE A 53 -0.39 10.26 2.39
N MET A 54 -1.46 10.45 1.60
CA MET A 54 -1.62 9.64 0.38
C MET A 54 -0.59 10.03 -0.68
N ASP A 55 -0.31 11.32 -0.80
CA ASP A 55 0.66 11.84 -1.77
C ASP A 55 2.09 11.48 -1.37
N SER A 56 2.41 11.35 -0.07
CA SER A 56 3.72 10.84 0.37
C SER A 56 3.93 9.37 0.02
N ILE A 57 2.86 8.58 -0.19
CA ILE A 57 2.95 7.20 -0.68
C ILE A 57 3.07 7.20 -2.21
N ARG A 58 2.19 7.92 -2.93
CA ARG A 58 2.18 7.97 -4.40
C ARG A 58 3.48 8.47 -5.00
N ASN A 59 4.12 9.45 -4.35
CA ASN A 59 5.33 10.09 -4.88
C ASN A 59 6.62 9.28 -4.63
N ARG A 60 6.53 8.09 -4.03
CA ARG A 60 7.70 7.24 -3.85
C ARG A 60 8.12 6.62 -5.17
N LYS A 61 9.43 6.57 -5.43
CA LYS A 61 10.01 5.99 -6.66
C LYS A 61 9.81 4.47 -6.78
N ASP A 62 9.57 3.80 -5.67
CA ASP A 62 9.37 2.34 -5.58
C ASP A 62 7.88 1.95 -5.48
N VAL A 63 6.97 2.90 -5.68
CA VAL A 63 5.53 2.67 -5.71
C VAL A 63 5.02 2.73 -7.15
N GLU A 64 4.21 1.74 -7.53
CA GLU A 64 3.43 1.75 -8.75
C GLU A 64 1.95 1.86 -8.39
N GLU A 65 1.31 2.96 -8.77
CA GLU A 65 -0.13 3.16 -8.59
C GLU A 65 -0.90 2.59 -9.79
N ILE A 66 -1.98 1.86 -9.51
CA ILE A 66 -2.91 1.37 -10.53
C ILE A 66 -4.30 1.87 -10.17
N GLU A 67 -4.83 2.78 -10.98
CA GLU A 67 -6.22 3.22 -10.83
C GLU A 67 -7.19 2.10 -11.22
N ILE A 68 -8.11 1.76 -10.32
CA ILE A 68 -9.16 0.78 -10.60
C ILE A 68 -10.36 1.47 -11.25
N THR A 69 -10.66 1.05 -12.47
CA THR A 69 -11.80 1.52 -13.26
C THR A 69 -12.77 0.37 -13.52
N ARG A 70 -13.99 0.69 -13.99
CA ARG A 70 -14.95 -0.35 -14.40
C ARG A 70 -14.40 -1.29 -15.46
N ASN A 71 -13.50 -0.79 -16.32
CA ASN A 71 -12.95 -1.56 -17.44
C ASN A 71 -11.85 -2.53 -17.02
N ASN A 72 -11.14 -2.28 -15.91
CA ASN A 72 -10.01 -3.11 -15.48
C ASN A 72 -10.26 -3.92 -14.20
N ARG A 73 -11.33 -3.63 -13.44
CA ARG A 73 -11.61 -4.25 -12.13
C ARG A 73 -11.60 -5.78 -12.14
N ASP A 74 -12.11 -6.40 -13.20
CA ASP A 74 -12.25 -7.86 -13.28
C ASP A 74 -10.94 -8.55 -13.70
N ALA A 75 -10.01 -7.79 -14.28
CA ALA A 75 -8.72 -8.29 -14.75
C ALA A 75 -7.55 -7.98 -13.79
N VAL A 76 -7.66 -6.92 -12.98
CA VAL A 76 -6.55 -6.38 -12.19
C VAL A 76 -5.97 -7.41 -11.21
N ALA A 77 -6.82 -8.22 -10.58
CA ALA A 77 -6.37 -9.25 -9.64
C ALA A 77 -5.39 -10.23 -10.31
N ARG A 78 -5.65 -10.61 -11.56
CA ARG A 78 -4.79 -11.51 -12.34
C ARG A 78 -3.46 -10.85 -12.73
N VAL A 79 -3.49 -9.57 -13.05
CA VAL A 79 -2.29 -8.78 -13.36
C VAL A 79 -1.40 -8.67 -12.13
N LEU A 80 -1.99 -8.32 -10.99
CA LEU A 80 -1.28 -8.19 -9.71
C LEU A 80 -0.72 -9.53 -9.23
N ALA A 81 -1.49 -10.63 -9.31
CA ALA A 81 -0.99 -11.96 -8.93
C ALA A 81 0.30 -12.33 -9.70
N LYS A 82 0.32 -12.11 -11.02
CA LYS A 82 1.52 -12.33 -11.85
C LYS A 82 2.70 -11.47 -11.41
N ARG A 83 2.50 -10.18 -11.15
CA ARG A 83 3.55 -9.26 -10.68
C ARG A 83 4.07 -9.66 -9.30
N PHE A 84 3.18 -10.10 -8.42
CA PHE A 84 3.54 -10.56 -7.09
C PHE A 84 4.07 -11.99 -7.04
N ARG A 85 4.07 -12.72 -8.16
CA ARG A 85 4.44 -14.14 -8.23
C ARG A 85 3.66 -14.96 -7.19
N LEU A 86 2.38 -14.60 -7.03
CA LEU A 86 1.41 -15.31 -6.19
C LEU A 86 0.80 -16.47 -6.97
#